data_AF-A0A2R8BNK1-F1
#
_entry.id   AF-A0A2R8BNK1-F1
#
_cell.length_a   1.000
_cell.length_b   1.000
_cell.length_c   1.000
_cell.angle_alpha   90.00
_cell.angle_beta   90.00
_cell.angle_gamma   90.00
#
_symmetry.space_group_name_H-M   'P 1'
#
loop_
_entity.id
_entity.type
_entity.pdbx_description
1 polymer ?
#
loop_
_entity_poly.entity_id
_entity_poly.type
_entity_poly.pdbx_seq_one_letter_code
_entity_poly.pdbx_strand_id
1 'polypeptide(L)'
;MKIMTTTPAALVLASSLAFAEPAVAAGTHGGGHGSGQATAIGVPGNPAEVDRDIRMDLGEMSFSPDAIGVKADETIRFIVTNSGDFLHEFNIATAKMHEQHTEEMMILMESGAIDAERINHEMITMTENGA
;
A
#
# COMPACT_ATOMS: atom_id res chain seq x y z
N MET A 1 -14.49 -49.64 35.36
CA MET A 1 -15.66 -49.55 34.47
C MET A 1 -16.87 -49.20 35.32
N LYS A 2 -17.35 -47.94 35.24
CA LYS A 2 -18.62 -47.53 35.82
C LYS A 2 -19.20 -46.45 34.92
N ILE A 3 -20.28 -46.83 34.26
CA ILE A 3 -21.00 -46.09 33.24
C ILE A 3 -22.09 -45.34 34.01
N MET A 4 -22.19 -44.02 33.83
CA MET A 4 -23.31 -43.25 34.36
C MET A 4 -23.73 -42.23 33.29
N THR A 5 -24.88 -42.49 32.71
CA THR A 5 -25.62 -41.65 31.77
C THR A 5 -26.57 -40.73 32.54
N THR A 6 -26.70 -39.45 32.16
CA THR A 6 -27.93 -38.85 31.54
C THR A 6 -27.98 -37.30 31.54
N THR A 7 -28.30 -36.78 30.34
CA THR A 7 -29.05 -35.57 29.93
C THR A 7 -28.54 -34.12 30.10
N PRO A 8 -28.86 -33.23 29.12
CA PRO A 8 -28.14 -31.98 28.88
C PRO A 8 -28.85 -30.75 29.48
N ALA A 9 -28.07 -29.77 29.92
CA ALA A 9 -28.54 -28.41 30.12
C ALA A 9 -28.00 -27.56 28.97
N ALA A 10 -28.90 -27.17 28.06
CA ALA A 10 -28.63 -26.16 27.05
C ALA A 10 -28.43 -24.81 27.75
N LEU A 11 -27.23 -24.24 27.61
CA LEU A 11 -26.99 -22.82 27.88
C LEU A 11 -26.61 -22.17 26.54
N VAL A 12 -27.58 -21.48 25.97
CA VAL A 12 -27.39 -20.62 24.80
C VAL A 12 -26.56 -19.42 25.27
N LEU A 13 -25.27 -19.43 24.97
CA LEU A 13 -24.41 -18.26 25.11
C LEU A 13 -24.39 -17.55 23.75
N ALA A 14 -25.23 -16.53 23.62
CA ALA A 14 -25.21 -15.60 22.50
C ALA A 14 -23.82 -14.96 22.40
N SER A 15 -23.04 -15.38 21.42
CA SER A 15 -21.73 -14.81 21.12
C SER A 15 -21.91 -13.84 19.96
N SER A 16 -21.74 -12.56 20.29
CA SER A 16 -21.79 -11.39 19.42
C SER A 16 -21.11 -11.60 18.06
N LEU A 17 -21.82 -11.26 16.98
CA LEU A 17 -21.20 -11.02 15.68
C LEU A 17 -20.23 -9.84 15.83
N ALA A 18 -18.93 -10.11 15.77
CA ALA A 18 -17.94 -9.09 15.50
C ALA A 18 -18.07 -8.73 14.01
N PHE A 19 -18.62 -7.57 13.72
CA PHE A 19 -18.45 -6.95 12.41
C PHE A 19 -16.97 -6.59 12.29
N ALA A 20 -16.23 -7.34 11.47
CA ALA A 20 -14.93 -6.88 11.00
C ALA A 20 -15.20 -5.70 10.05
N GLU A 21 -15.02 -4.49 10.54
CA GLU A 21 -14.99 -3.32 9.67
C GLU A 21 -13.74 -3.41 8.79
N PRO A 22 -13.85 -3.26 7.46
CA PRO A 22 -12.66 -3.13 6.63
C PRO A 22 -11.93 -1.86 7.06
N ALA A 23 -10.73 -2.02 7.61
CA ALA A 23 -9.80 -0.91 7.81
C ALA A 23 -9.39 -0.40 6.42
N VAL A 24 -10.05 0.65 5.94
CA VAL A 24 -9.66 1.36 4.73
C VAL A 24 -8.41 2.17 5.06
N ALA A 25 -7.25 1.62 4.71
CA ALA A 25 -6.01 2.39 4.67
C ALA A 25 -6.02 3.26 3.41
N ALA A 26 -6.80 4.36 3.43
CA ALA A 26 -6.67 5.42 2.45
C ALA A 26 -5.44 6.26 2.82
N GLY A 27 -4.29 5.95 2.22
CA GLY A 27 -3.18 6.90 2.15
C GLY A 27 -3.63 8.08 1.32
N THR A 28 -3.59 9.29 1.87
CA THR A 28 -4.08 10.53 1.26
C THR A 28 -3.06 11.15 0.29
N HIS A 29 -2.47 10.34 -0.58
CA HIS A 29 -1.76 10.83 -1.75
C HIS A 29 -2.69 10.59 -2.94
N GLY A 30 -3.41 11.64 -3.30
CA GLY A 30 -4.17 11.70 -4.54
C GLY A 30 -3.22 11.41 -5.71
N GLY A 31 -3.61 10.44 -6.54
CA GLY A 31 -2.78 9.85 -7.60
C GLY A 31 -2.84 8.31 -7.65
N GLY A 32 -3.17 7.65 -6.53
CA GLY A 32 -3.38 6.20 -6.51
C GLY A 32 -4.74 5.78 -7.07
N HIS A 33 -4.96 5.81 -8.38
CA HIS A 33 -6.13 5.16 -9.03
C HIS A 33 -6.03 3.62 -9.02
N GLY A 34 -5.78 3.04 -7.85
CA GLY A 34 -6.00 1.64 -7.55
C GLY A 34 -7.38 1.46 -6.92
N SER A 35 -8.45 1.72 -7.68
CA SER A 35 -9.75 1.12 -7.32
C SER A 35 -9.48 -0.38 -7.16
N GLY A 36 -9.90 -1.02 -6.06
CA GLY A 36 -9.52 -2.38 -5.63
C GLY A 36 -9.86 -3.56 -6.57
N GLN A 37 -9.77 -3.36 -7.87
CA GLN A 37 -9.77 -4.32 -8.96
C GLN A 37 -8.32 -4.75 -9.21
N ALA A 38 -8.13 -6.05 -9.44
CA ALA A 38 -6.83 -6.59 -9.81
C ALA A 38 -6.33 -5.90 -11.09
N THR A 39 -5.28 -5.09 -10.95
CA THR A 39 -4.55 -4.51 -12.07
C THR A 39 -3.44 -5.50 -12.48
N ALA A 40 -2.69 -5.21 -13.55
CA ALA A 40 -1.56 -6.03 -13.96
C ALA A 40 -0.43 -6.14 -12.89
N ILE A 41 -0.53 -5.39 -11.79
CA ILE A 41 0.46 -5.34 -10.70
C ILE A 41 -0.04 -5.94 -9.38
N GLY A 42 -1.23 -6.56 -9.37
CA GLY A 42 -1.80 -7.20 -8.18
C GLY A 42 -2.83 -6.34 -7.43
N VAL A 43 -2.98 -6.59 -6.14
CA VAL A 43 -3.90 -5.91 -5.22
C VAL A 43 -3.23 -5.65 -3.86
N PRO A 44 -3.71 -4.69 -3.06
CA PRO A 44 -3.24 -4.52 -1.68
C PRO A 44 -3.40 -5.81 -0.86
N GLY A 45 -2.35 -6.22 -0.17
CA GLY A 45 -2.34 -7.41 0.68
C GLY A 45 -2.84 -7.14 2.11
N ASN A 46 -3.15 -8.21 2.84
CA ASN A 46 -3.50 -8.14 4.27
C ASN A 46 -2.22 -8.07 5.13
N PRO A 47 -2.01 -7.03 5.96
CA PRO A 47 -0.82 -6.91 6.81
C PRO A 47 -0.66 -8.04 7.84
N ALA A 48 -1.72 -8.78 8.15
CA ALA A 48 -1.67 -9.95 9.02
C ALA A 48 -1.20 -11.24 8.29
N GLU A 49 -1.14 -11.23 6.96
CA GLU A 49 -0.86 -12.39 6.11
C GLU A 49 0.35 -12.12 5.20
N VAL A 50 1.43 -11.55 5.76
CA VAL A 50 2.66 -11.28 5.02
C VAL A 50 3.50 -12.54 4.89
N ASP A 51 3.86 -12.90 3.66
CA ASP A 51 4.75 -14.02 3.35
C ASP A 51 6.22 -13.67 3.61
N ARG A 52 6.66 -12.47 3.18
CA ARG A 52 7.99 -11.94 3.50
C ARG A 52 8.10 -10.43 3.36
N ASP A 53 9.16 -9.92 3.99
CA ASP A 53 9.60 -8.54 3.86
C ASP A 53 10.64 -8.39 2.75
N ILE A 54 10.52 -7.32 1.96
CA ILE A 54 11.57 -6.85 1.06
C ILE A 54 12.02 -5.48 1.51
N ARG A 55 13.31 -5.34 1.81
CA ARG A 55 13.92 -4.06 2.16
C ARG A 55 14.37 -3.36 0.89
N MET A 56 13.85 -2.16 0.66
CA MET A 56 14.26 -1.27 -0.41
C MET A 56 15.08 -0.15 0.18
N ASP A 57 16.29 0.04 -0.34
CA ASP A 57 17.12 1.20 -0.05
C ASP A 57 17.07 2.16 -1.23
N LEU A 58 16.68 3.40 -0.99
CA LEU A 58 16.64 4.49 -1.97
C LEU A 58 17.78 5.44 -1.62
N GLY A 59 18.92 5.28 -2.28
CA GLY A 59 20.01 6.25 -2.25
C GLY A 59 19.78 7.36 -3.29
N GLU A 60 20.64 8.37 -3.33
CA GLU A 60 20.37 9.63 -4.07
C GLU A 60 19.76 9.52 -5.47
N MET A 61 20.28 8.62 -6.31
CA MET A 61 19.79 8.39 -7.68
C MET A 61 19.81 6.90 -8.00
N SER A 62 19.63 6.06 -6.98
CA SER A 62 19.78 4.61 -7.09
C SER A 62 18.89 3.90 -6.10
N PHE A 63 18.40 2.72 -6.46
CA PHE A 63 17.67 1.85 -5.57
C PHE A 63 18.32 0.47 -5.48
N SER A 64 18.18 -0.20 -4.34
CA SER A 64 18.61 -1.58 -4.14
C SER A 64 17.55 -2.39 -3.41
N PRO A 65 17.25 -3.63 -3.85
CA PRO A 65 17.73 -4.30 -5.06
C PRO A 65 17.17 -3.70 -6.36
N ASP A 66 17.83 -3.97 -7.49
CA ASP A 66 17.42 -3.53 -8.84
C ASP A 66 16.38 -4.43 -9.50
N ALA A 67 16.25 -5.68 -9.03
CA ALA A 67 15.27 -6.65 -9.49
C ALA A 67 14.70 -7.47 -8.33
N ILE A 68 13.40 -7.76 -8.42
CA ILE A 68 12.67 -8.55 -7.43
C ILE A 68 11.90 -9.65 -8.14
N GLY A 69 12.20 -10.90 -7.78
CA GLY A 69 11.40 -12.06 -8.18
C GLY A 69 10.26 -12.30 -7.19
N VAL A 70 9.03 -12.24 -7.68
CA VAL A 70 7.80 -12.52 -6.91
C VAL A 70 7.11 -13.77 -7.43
N LYS A 71 6.36 -14.45 -6.57
CA LYS A 71 5.50 -15.58 -6.94
C LYS A 71 4.05 -15.12 -7.07
N ALA A 72 3.25 -15.88 -7.82
CA ALA A 72 1.81 -15.70 -7.81
C ALA A 72 1.27 -15.88 -6.38
N ASP A 73 0.28 -15.06 -6.03
CA ASP A 73 -0.42 -15.07 -4.74
C ASP A 73 0.47 -14.78 -3.52
N GLU A 74 1.63 -14.16 -3.72
CA GLU A 74 2.54 -13.76 -2.65
C GLU A 74 2.16 -12.38 -2.08
N THR A 75 1.99 -12.30 -0.76
CA THR A 75 1.80 -11.04 -0.03
C THR A 75 3.14 -10.53 0.50
N ILE A 76 3.66 -9.49 -0.13
CA ILE A 76 4.95 -8.87 0.21
C ILE A 76 4.71 -7.59 0.99
N ARG A 77 5.48 -7.41 2.06
CA ARG A 77 5.60 -6.10 2.72
C ARG A 77 6.92 -5.45 2.31
N PHE A 78 6.82 -4.30 1.65
CA PHE A 78 7.98 -3.48 1.34
C PHE A 78 8.34 -2.61 2.55
N ILE A 79 9.60 -2.70 2.99
CA ILE A 79 10.19 -1.83 4.01
C ILE A 79 11.12 -0.89 3.27
N VAL A 80 10.67 0.34 3.04
CA VAL A 80 11.38 1.32 2.23
C VAL A 80 12.17 2.25 3.15
N THR A 81 13.46 2.43 2.86
CA THR A 81 14.33 3.40 3.52
C THR A 81 14.84 4.38 2.49
N ASN A 82 14.62 5.68 2.73
CA ASN A 82 15.34 6.72 2.01
C ASN A 82 16.65 6.98 2.74
N SER A 83 17.77 6.64 2.11
CA SER A 83 19.12 6.88 2.62
C SER A 83 19.82 8.04 1.92
N GLY A 84 19.18 8.64 0.91
CA GLY A 84 19.61 9.87 0.27
C GLY A 84 19.01 11.13 0.92
N ASP A 85 19.47 12.28 0.42
CA ASP A 85 19.05 13.62 0.82
C ASP A 85 17.79 14.07 0.06
N PHE A 86 17.56 13.54 -1.14
CA PHE A 86 16.40 13.91 -1.94
C PHE A 86 15.11 13.19 -1.51
N LEU A 87 13.98 13.85 -1.78
CA LEU A 87 12.66 13.24 -1.73
C LEU A 87 12.61 12.11 -2.78
N HIS A 88 12.33 10.90 -2.31
CA HIS A 88 12.12 9.74 -3.17
C HIS A 88 10.69 9.22 -3.08
N GLU A 89 10.20 8.77 -4.22
CA GLU A 89 8.93 8.07 -4.36
C GLU A 89 9.19 6.59 -4.70
N PHE A 90 8.42 5.70 -4.08
CA PHE A 90 8.42 4.28 -4.38
C PHE A 90 7.05 3.86 -4.88
N ASN A 91 6.97 3.43 -6.14
CA ASN A 91 5.75 3.00 -6.79
C ASN A 91 5.88 1.59 -7.38
N ILE A 92 4.76 0.87 -7.42
CA ILE A 92 4.66 -0.43 -8.09
C ILE A 92 3.76 -0.18 -9.29
N ALA A 93 4.29 -0.29 -10.51
CA ALA A 93 3.51 -0.02 -11.71
C ALA A 93 4.04 -0.83 -12.92
N THR A 94 3.28 -0.81 -14.02
CA THR A 94 3.79 -1.28 -15.31
C THR A 94 4.65 -0.19 -15.95
N ALA A 95 5.49 -0.56 -16.94
CA ALA A 95 6.31 0.42 -17.67
C ALA A 95 5.48 1.57 -18.27
N LYS A 96 4.31 1.27 -18.82
CA LYS A 96 3.40 2.28 -19.36
C LYS A 96 2.86 3.22 -18.28
N MET A 97 2.55 2.70 -17.10
CA MET A 97 2.09 3.52 -15.98
C MET A 97 3.18 4.46 -15.48
N HIS A 98 4.44 4.00 -15.40
CA HIS A 98 5.56 4.88 -15.03
C HIS A 98 5.82 5.99 -16.05
N GLU A 99 5.63 5.73 -17.34
CA GLU A 99 5.73 6.77 -18.39
C GLU A 99 4.69 7.88 -18.16
N GLN A 100 3.44 7.51 -17.88
CA GLN A 100 2.37 8.47 -17.57
C GLN A 100 2.63 9.23 -16.26
N HIS A 101 3.09 8.52 -15.23
CA HIS A 101 3.46 9.12 -13.94
C HIS A 101 4.56 10.19 -14.09
N THR A 102 5.45 10.04 -15.07
CA THR A 102 6.49 11.04 -15.34
C THR A 102 5.89 12.40 -15.72
N GLU A 103 4.82 12.42 -16.50
CA GLU A 103 4.13 13.66 -16.88
C GLU A 103 3.45 14.30 -15.66
N GLU A 104 2.83 13.51 -14.79
CA GLU A 104 2.20 13.98 -13.55
C GLU A 104 3.22 14.64 -12.62
N MET A 105 4.39 14.01 -12.45
CA MET A 105 5.48 14.56 -11.63
C MET A 105 6.03 15.88 -12.18
N MET A 106 6.11 16.02 -13.50
CA MET A 106 6.52 17.29 -14.12
C MET A 106 5.53 18.42 -13.81
N ILE A 107 4.22 18.16 -13.83
CA ILE A 107 3.18 19.14 -13.47
C ILE A 107 3.28 19.53 -11.99
N LEU A 108 3.49 18.55 -11.11
CA LEU A 108 3.66 18.80 -9.68
C LEU A 108 4.94 19.61 -9.38
N MET A 109 6.03 19.37 -10.11
CA MET A 109 7.25 20.17 -10.00
C MET A 109 7.04 21.60 -10.51
N GLU A 110 6.40 21.76 -11.67
CA GLU A 110 6.16 23.09 -12.26
C GLU A 110 5.22 23.95 -11.40
N SER A 111 4.22 23.34 -10.77
CA SER A 111 3.33 24.01 -9.83
C SER A 111 3.97 24.33 -8.48
N GLY A 112 5.16 23.78 -8.18
CA GLY A 112 5.80 23.89 -6.87
C GLY A 112 5.14 23.04 -5.78
N ALA A 113 4.32 22.06 -6.17
CA ALA A 113 3.70 21.10 -5.27
C ALA A 113 4.72 20.09 -4.72
N ILE A 114 5.80 19.84 -5.46
CA ILE A 114 6.94 19.04 -5.01
C ILE A 114 8.25 19.73 -5.38
N ASP A 115 9.26 19.58 -4.54
CA ASP A 115 10.64 19.95 -4.85
C ASP A 115 11.61 18.84 -4.39
N ALA A 116 12.91 19.09 -4.54
CA ALA A 116 13.94 18.09 -4.26
C ALA A 116 13.94 17.56 -2.83
N GLU A 117 13.38 18.29 -1.86
CA GLU A 117 13.46 17.93 -0.44
C GLU A 117 12.09 17.78 0.23
N ARG A 118 11.01 18.34 -0.35
CA ARG A 118 9.70 18.39 0.33
C ARG A 118 8.51 18.29 -0.61
N ILE A 119 7.38 17.95 0.01
CA ILE A 119 6.04 17.96 -0.60
C ILE A 119 5.23 19.12 -0.02
N ASN A 120 4.71 19.99 -0.87
CA ASN A 120 3.76 21.04 -0.51
C ASN A 120 2.31 20.56 -0.74
N HIS A 121 1.71 20.03 0.32
CA HIS A 121 0.38 19.41 0.29
C HIS A 121 -0.75 20.39 -0.07
N GLU A 122 -0.59 21.69 0.21
CA GLU A 122 -1.59 22.70 -0.17
C GLU A 122 -1.68 22.84 -1.69
N MET A 123 -0.52 22.82 -2.35
CA MET A 123 -0.40 22.98 -3.81
C MET A 123 -0.84 21.71 -4.55
N ILE A 124 -0.57 20.51 -4.00
CA ILE A 124 -1.09 19.23 -4.55
C ILE A 124 -2.61 19.30 -4.69
N THR A 125 -3.28 19.73 -3.62
CA THR A 125 -4.75 19.80 -3.59
C THR A 125 -5.29 20.76 -4.65
N MET A 126 -4.55 21.83 -4.98
CA MET A 126 -4.94 22.77 -6.05
C MET A 126 -4.71 22.19 -7.44
N THR A 127 -3.64 21.41 -7.64
CA THR A 127 -3.38 20.76 -8.94
C THR A 127 -4.38 19.68 -9.28
N GLU A 128 -4.87 18.91 -8.29
CA GLU A 128 -5.84 17.83 -8.51
C GLU A 128 -7.25 18.35 -8.79
N ASN A 129 -7.64 19.47 -8.18
CA ASN A 129 -8.97 20.04 -8.33
C ASN A 129 -9.12 20.95 -9.55
N GLY A 130 -8.03 21.20 -10.29
CA GLY A 130 -7.97 22.18 -11.36
C GLY A 130 -8.08 23.60 -10.82
N ALA A 131 -7.14 24.46 -11.23
CA ALA A 131 -7.29 25.90 -11.05
C ALA A 131 -8.42 26.46 -11.93
#